data_AF-A0A2V5ZQ32-F1
#
_entry.id   AF-A0A2V5ZQ32-F1
#
_cell.length_a   1.000
_cell.length_b   1.000
_cell.length_c   1.000
_cell.angle_alpha   90.00
_cell.angle_beta   90.00
_cell.angle_gamma   90.00
#
_symmetry.space_group_name_H-M   'P 1'
#
loop_
_entity.id
_entity.type
_entity.pdbx_description
1 polymer ?
#
loop_
_entity_poly.entity_id
_entity_poly.type
_entity_poly.pdbx_seq_one_letter_code
_entity_poly.pdbx_strand_id
1 'polypeptide(L)'
;MLNGVLQNAPLDLNRASARITFNGEHGALEFLNAAAKDVDLSLKGDLDFRNTNDVSIKISSAVPLFDTTTSVQDCVRGIQIEPIEVTLAPTVQQVELRGDLFGNSWKMGLTELGTSAVAAMVGPLTREFHFCTSATSSGEVFTFSVHPRPQPTPEKPRKRARSR
;
A
#
# COMPACT_ATOMS: atom_id res chain seq x y z
N MET A 1 13.33 -11.41 14.45
CA MET A 1 12.48 -11.45 13.26
C MET A 1 11.10 -11.90 13.70
N LEU A 2 10.05 -11.14 13.36
CA LEU A 2 8.68 -11.54 13.65
C LEU A 2 8.17 -12.31 12.43
N ASN A 3 7.98 -13.63 12.57
CA ASN A 3 7.26 -14.43 11.59
C ASN A 3 5.79 -14.45 12.01
N GLY A 4 4.99 -13.54 11.46
CA GLY A 4 3.56 -13.45 11.74
C GLY A 4 2.75 -14.03 10.59
N VAL A 5 1.70 -14.80 10.91
CA VAL A 5 0.65 -15.15 9.97
C VAL A 5 -0.47 -14.14 10.18
N LEU A 6 -0.75 -13.29 9.20
CA LEU A 6 -1.90 -12.39 9.22
C LEU A 6 -3.16 -13.23 9.06
N GLN A 7 -3.87 -13.47 10.16
CA GLN A 7 -5.20 -14.11 10.11
C GLN A 7 -6.23 -13.05 9.73
N ASN A 8 -7.05 -13.32 8.71
CA ASN A 8 -8.10 -12.44 8.17
C ASN A 8 -7.63 -11.14 7.50
N ALA A 9 -6.44 -11.13 6.87
CA ALA A 9 -6.11 -10.06 5.94
C ALA A 9 -6.81 -10.30 4.58
N PRO A 10 -7.41 -9.28 3.93
CA PRO A 10 -7.97 -9.40 2.58
C PRO A 10 -6.92 -9.67 1.49
N LEU A 11 -5.65 -9.80 1.87
CA LEU A 11 -4.55 -10.20 1.01
C LEU A 11 -4.20 -11.65 1.33
N ASP A 12 -4.44 -12.56 0.38
CA ASP A 12 -3.97 -13.95 0.43
C ASP A 12 -2.45 -13.98 0.27
N LEU A 13 -1.74 -13.69 1.37
CA LEU A 13 -0.30 -13.53 1.41
C LEU A 13 0.38 -14.89 1.52
N ASN A 14 1.09 -15.28 0.48
CA ASN A 14 1.89 -16.51 0.44
C ASN A 14 3.17 -16.38 1.28
N ARG A 15 3.70 -15.16 1.40
CA ARG A 15 4.91 -14.86 2.17
C ARG A 15 4.89 -13.42 2.62
N ALA A 16 5.25 -13.18 3.88
CA ALA A 16 5.49 -11.84 4.39
C ALA A 16 6.74 -11.83 5.27
N SER A 17 7.52 -10.76 5.18
CA SER A 17 8.61 -10.47 6.10
C SER A 17 8.58 -8.99 6.45
N ALA A 18 8.75 -8.68 7.73
CA ALA A 18 8.74 -7.30 8.19
C ALA A 18 9.78 -7.08 9.28
N ARG A 19 10.25 -5.84 9.36
CA ARG A 19 11.04 -5.36 10.49
C ARG A 19 10.54 -3.99 10.91
N ILE A 20 10.14 -3.91 12.18
CA ILE A 20 9.75 -2.67 12.83
C ILE A 20 10.72 -2.44 13.98
N THR A 21 11.23 -1.22 14.10
CA THR A 21 11.96 -0.75 15.29
C THR A 21 11.12 0.28 16.01
N PHE A 22 11.25 0.33 17.33
CA PHE A 22 10.50 1.25 18.18
C PHE A 22 11.39 1.69 19.34
N ASN A 23 11.39 2.98 19.62
CA ASN A 23 12.20 3.59 20.68
C ASN A 23 11.36 4.31 21.75
N GLY A 24 10.04 4.12 21.76
CA GLY A 24 9.11 4.72 22.72
C GLY A 24 8.20 5.77 22.06
N GLU A 25 8.80 6.79 21.46
CA GLU A 25 8.04 7.87 20.82
C GLU A 25 8.04 7.76 19.30
N HIS A 26 9.05 7.09 18.75
CA HIS A 26 9.19 6.88 17.32
C HIS A 26 9.31 5.40 17.02
N GLY A 27 8.67 4.99 15.93
CA GLY A 27 8.91 3.70 15.30
C GLY A 27 9.28 3.89 13.84
N ALA A 28 9.92 2.88 13.28
CA ALA A 28 10.18 2.81 11.85
C ALA A 28 9.83 1.40 11.35
N LEU A 29 9.04 1.34 10.30
CA LEU A 29 8.91 0.15 9.46
C LEU A 29 10.11 0.14 8.51
N GLU A 30 11.20 -0.52 8.92
CA GLU A 30 12.41 -0.61 8.11
C GLU A 30 12.14 -1.29 6.76
N PHE A 31 11.29 -2.32 6.78
CA PHE A 31 10.71 -2.93 5.59
C PHE A 31 9.48 -3.77 5.93
N LEU A 32 8.55 -3.88 4.99
CA LEU A 32 7.57 -4.95 4.85
C LEU A 32 7.64 -5.46 3.42
N ASN A 33 8.07 -6.70 3.21
CA ASN A 33 8.00 -7.37 1.93
C ASN A 33 6.89 -8.42 2.01
N ALA A 34 5.87 -8.28 1.17
CA ALA A 34 4.73 -9.17 1.13
C ALA A 34 4.49 -9.66 -0.29
N ALA A 35 4.29 -10.95 -0.45
CA ALA A 35 4.05 -11.59 -1.73
C ALA A 35 2.68 -12.27 -1.67
N ALA A 36 1.77 -11.84 -2.53
CA ALA A 36 0.52 -12.55 -2.80
C ALA A 36 0.68 -13.45 -4.03
N LYS A 37 -0.41 -14.07 -4.48
CA LYS A 37 -0.42 -14.89 -5.70
C LYS A 37 0.12 -14.13 -6.90
N ASP A 38 -0.38 -12.91 -7.12
CA ASP A 38 -0.16 -12.16 -8.35
C ASP A 38 0.63 -10.85 -8.15
N VAL A 39 0.88 -10.40 -6.91
CA VAL A 39 1.57 -9.14 -6.62
C VAL A 39 2.70 -9.32 -5.61
N ASP A 40 3.75 -8.51 -5.76
CA ASP A 40 4.80 -8.31 -4.77
C ASP A 40 4.74 -6.88 -4.25
N LEU A 41 4.77 -6.73 -2.93
CA LEU A 41 4.72 -5.47 -2.21
C LEU A 41 6.00 -5.31 -1.42
N SER A 42 6.53 -4.09 -1.42
CA SER A 42 7.65 -3.70 -0.59
C SER A 42 7.38 -2.31 -0.04
N LEU A 43 7.14 -2.22 1.26
CA LEU A 43 6.77 -0.99 1.95
C LEU A 43 7.83 -0.61 2.98
N LYS A 44 7.92 0.69 3.26
CA LYS A 44 8.67 1.27 4.37
C LYS A 44 7.82 2.33 5.03
N GLY A 45 8.16 2.72 6.24
CA GLY A 45 7.41 3.77 6.90
C GLY A 45 7.99 4.26 8.20
N ASP A 46 7.41 5.34 8.67
CA ASP A 46 7.74 6.01 9.92
C ASP A 46 6.47 6.06 10.78
N LEU A 47 6.64 5.85 12.07
CA LEU A 47 5.58 5.89 13.07
C LEU A 47 5.93 6.94 14.11
N ASP A 48 5.03 7.87 14.36
CA ASP A 48 5.16 8.92 15.35
C ASP A 48 4.07 8.74 16.43
N PHE A 49 4.52 8.43 17.64
CA PHE A 49 3.69 8.18 18.82
C PHE A 49 3.91 9.24 19.91
N ARG A 50 4.62 10.33 19.64
CA ARG A 50 4.91 11.40 20.62
C ARG A 50 3.64 11.95 21.28
N ASN A 51 2.56 12.05 20.52
CA ASN A 51 1.24 12.40 21.03
C ASN A 51 0.29 11.22 20.75
N THR A 52 -0.13 10.51 21.79
CA THR A 52 -1.03 9.35 21.65
C THR A 52 -2.41 9.72 21.13
N ASN A 53 -2.82 10.98 21.26
CA ASN A 53 -4.08 11.47 20.69
C ASN A 53 -3.94 11.87 19.21
N ASP A 54 -2.73 11.82 18.65
CA ASP A 54 -2.39 12.26 17.30
C ASP A 54 -1.23 11.43 16.72
N VAL A 55 -1.40 10.12 16.74
CA VAL A 55 -0.45 9.17 16.16
C VAL A 55 -0.46 9.32 14.64
N SER A 56 0.73 9.31 14.03
CA SER A 56 0.91 9.36 12.58
C SER A 56 1.74 8.17 12.10
N ILE A 57 1.22 7.42 11.15
CA ILE A 57 1.89 6.30 10.48
C ILE A 57 2.02 6.65 9.01
N LYS A 58 3.24 6.90 8.54
CA LYS A 58 3.53 7.23 7.14
C LYS A 58 4.13 6.02 6.45
N ILE A 59 3.56 5.60 5.34
CA ILE A 59 3.95 4.41 4.60
C ILE A 59 4.21 4.81 3.15
N SER A 60 5.35 4.37 2.61
CA SER A 60 5.72 4.53 1.21
C SER A 60 6.05 3.17 0.62
N SER A 61 5.75 3.01 -0.67
CA SER A 61 6.03 1.78 -1.40
C SER A 61 7.31 1.93 -2.22
N ALA A 62 8.13 0.89 -2.24
CA ALA A 62 9.30 0.79 -3.11
C ALA A 62 8.92 0.34 -4.54
N VAL A 63 7.71 -0.19 -4.72
CA VAL A 63 7.12 -0.48 -6.03
C VAL A 63 6.01 0.55 -6.34
N PRO A 64 5.77 0.91 -7.61
CA PRO A 64 4.69 1.83 -7.96
C PRO A 64 3.34 1.32 -7.46
N LEU A 65 2.68 2.12 -6.63
CA LEU A 65 1.33 1.92 -6.12
C LEU A 65 0.42 2.95 -6.80
N PHE A 66 -0.76 2.55 -7.27
CA PHE A 66 -1.68 3.43 -7.98
C PHE A 66 -2.99 3.56 -7.23
N ASP A 67 -3.56 4.76 -7.17
CA ASP A 67 -4.94 4.91 -6.69
C ASP A 67 -5.93 4.71 -7.84
N THR A 68 -6.58 3.55 -7.83
CA THR A 68 -7.62 3.20 -8.80
C THR A 68 -9.03 3.40 -8.24
N THR A 69 -9.13 3.98 -7.04
CA THR A 69 -10.40 4.34 -6.42
C THR A 69 -11.03 5.48 -7.22
N THR A 70 -12.21 5.24 -7.78
CA THR A 70 -12.91 6.21 -8.64
C THR A 70 -13.62 7.29 -7.84
N SER A 71 -14.08 6.98 -6.63
CA SER A 71 -14.61 7.94 -5.66
C SER A 71 -14.72 7.26 -4.30
N VAL A 72 -14.36 7.99 -3.24
CA VAL A 72 -14.85 7.69 -1.89
C VAL A 72 -15.74 8.86 -1.50
N GLN A 73 -17.05 8.63 -1.40
CA GLN A 73 -18.03 9.68 -1.09
C GLN A 73 -18.32 9.78 0.40
N ASP A 74 -18.35 8.64 1.09
CA ASP A 74 -18.78 8.59 2.50
C ASP A 74 -17.60 8.32 3.45
N CYS A 75 -17.12 7.08 3.47
CA CYS A 75 -16.03 6.66 4.34
C CYS A 75 -15.35 5.39 3.81
N VAL A 76 -14.09 5.22 4.19
CA VAL A 76 -13.30 4.03 3.88
C VAL A 76 -13.64 2.94 4.89
N ARG A 77 -14.26 1.87 4.41
CA ARG A 77 -14.54 0.65 5.20
C ARG A 77 -13.29 -0.23 5.32
N GLY A 78 -12.43 -0.20 4.32
CA GLY A 78 -11.25 -1.05 4.26
C GLY A 78 -10.38 -0.69 3.07
N ILE A 79 -9.18 -1.26 3.07
CA ILE A 79 -8.18 -1.05 2.02
C ILE A 79 -7.94 -2.41 1.33
N GLN A 80 -7.90 -2.40 0.02
CA GLN A 80 -7.61 -3.56 -0.80
C GLN A 80 -6.46 -3.28 -1.77
N ILE A 81 -5.73 -4.32 -2.15
CA ILE A 81 -4.67 -4.23 -3.15
C ILE A 81 -5.00 -5.21 -4.29
N GLU A 82 -4.99 -4.72 -5.52
CA GLU A 82 -5.31 -5.50 -6.72
C GLU A 82 -4.21 -5.41 -7.78
N PRO A 83 -3.97 -6.48 -8.57
CA PRO A 83 -3.06 -6.40 -9.71
C PRO A 83 -3.63 -5.52 -10.82
N ILE A 84 -2.79 -4.74 -11.50
CA ILE A 84 -3.17 -3.98 -12.70
C ILE A 84 -2.05 -4.00 -13.75
N GLU A 85 -2.41 -4.27 -15.00
CA GLU A 85 -1.44 -4.35 -16.11
C GLU A 85 -1.05 -2.95 -16.64
N VAL A 86 -2.05 -2.14 -16.98
CA VAL A 86 -1.87 -0.79 -17.52
C VAL A 86 -2.84 0.15 -16.84
N THR A 87 -2.36 1.29 -16.37
CA THR A 87 -3.20 2.29 -15.72
C THR A 87 -2.73 3.71 -16.01
N LEU A 88 -3.69 4.64 -16.03
CA LEU A 88 -3.47 6.09 -16.04
C LEU A 88 -3.80 6.73 -14.68
N ALA A 89 -3.98 5.89 -13.66
CA ALA A 89 -4.21 6.29 -12.28
C ALA A 89 -2.99 7.01 -11.68
N PRO A 90 -3.19 7.98 -10.78
CA PRO A 90 -2.12 8.64 -10.04
C PRO A 90 -1.23 7.63 -9.31
N THR A 91 0.08 7.90 -9.28
CA THR A 91 1.01 7.10 -8.47
C THR A 91 1.02 7.63 -7.05
N VAL A 92 0.76 6.75 -6.10
CA VAL A 92 0.80 7.01 -4.67
C VAL A 92 2.26 7.06 -4.21
N GLN A 93 2.67 8.20 -3.65
CA GLN A 93 3.98 8.36 -3.03
C GLN A 93 3.98 7.94 -1.57
N GLN A 94 2.91 8.31 -0.86
CA GLN A 94 2.80 8.08 0.57
C GLN A 94 1.34 7.96 0.99
N VAL A 95 1.10 7.01 1.89
CA VAL A 95 -0.13 6.89 2.66
C VAL A 95 0.18 7.32 4.10
N GLU A 96 -0.62 8.19 4.68
CA GLU A 96 -0.54 8.57 6.09
C GLU A 96 -1.80 8.11 6.81
N LEU A 97 -1.67 7.28 7.83
CA LEU A 97 -2.75 6.96 8.75
C LEU A 97 -2.55 7.79 10.01
N ARG A 98 -3.55 8.59 10.35
CA ARG A 98 -3.47 9.51 11.49
C ARG A 98 -4.68 9.39 12.38
N GLY A 99 -4.50 9.44 13.70
CA GLY A 99 -5.61 9.35 14.64
C GLY A 99 -5.18 9.23 16.09
N ASP A 100 -6.18 9.15 16.96
CA ASP A 100 -6.00 8.82 18.37
C ASP A 100 -5.78 7.31 18.51
N LEU A 101 -4.70 6.93 19.20
CA LEU A 101 -4.32 5.54 19.45
C LEU A 101 -5.43 4.74 20.15
N PHE A 102 -6.21 5.39 21.01
CA PHE A 102 -7.30 4.77 21.78
C PHE A 102 -8.69 5.17 21.27
N GLY A 103 -8.74 6.09 20.31
CA GLY A 103 -9.96 6.56 19.67
C GLY A 103 -10.33 5.77 18.41
N ASN A 104 -11.51 6.07 17.87
CA ASN A 104 -12.00 5.53 16.60
C ASN A 104 -11.89 6.55 15.44
N SER A 105 -11.33 7.73 15.68
CA SER A 105 -11.24 8.84 14.72
C SER A 105 -9.97 8.75 13.87
N TRP A 106 -9.79 7.62 13.18
CA TRP A 106 -8.69 7.46 12.24
C TRP A 106 -9.04 8.06 10.88
N LYS A 107 -8.03 8.62 10.23
CA LYS A 107 -8.10 9.13 8.87
C LYS A 107 -6.92 8.67 8.04
N MET A 108 -7.12 8.61 6.74
CA MET A 108 -6.12 8.26 5.74
C MET A 108 -5.84 9.47 4.86
N GLY A 109 -4.62 9.99 4.93
CA GLY A 109 -4.05 10.91 3.97
C GLY A 109 -3.37 10.16 2.83
N LEU A 110 -3.50 10.66 1.61
CA LEU A 110 -2.87 10.11 0.42
C LEU A 110 -2.12 11.21 -0.31
N THR A 111 -0.83 11.00 -0.55
CA THR A 111 0.01 11.91 -1.34
C THR A 111 0.34 11.26 -2.67
N GLU A 112 0.01 11.94 -3.76
CA GLU A 112 0.06 11.39 -5.12
C GLU A 112 0.83 12.27 -6.08
N LEU A 113 1.46 11.62 -7.05
CA LEU A 113 1.93 12.26 -8.27
C LEU A 113 0.83 12.16 -9.32
N GLY A 114 0.35 13.32 -9.78
CA GLY A 114 -0.61 13.35 -10.86
C GLY A 114 0.00 12.83 -12.17
N THR A 115 -0.85 12.24 -13.02
CA THR A 115 -0.43 11.54 -14.24
C THR A 115 -0.27 12.45 -15.46
N SER A 116 -0.57 13.75 -15.34
CA SER A 116 -0.43 14.71 -16.43
C SER A 116 0.85 15.54 -16.31
N ALA A 117 1.39 15.97 -17.45
CA ALA A 117 2.54 16.87 -17.52
C ALA A 117 2.30 18.21 -16.77
N VAL A 118 1.04 18.61 -16.63
CA VAL A 118 0.63 19.81 -15.87
C VAL A 118 0.63 19.51 -14.36
N ALA A 119 0.18 18.32 -13.95
CA ALA A 119 0.18 17.92 -12.54
C ALA A 119 1.60 17.83 -11.97
N ALA A 120 2.58 17.46 -12.78
CA ALA A 120 4.00 17.51 -12.41
C ALA A 120 4.50 18.93 -12.05
N MET A 121 3.83 19.99 -12.54
CA MET A 121 4.18 21.39 -12.23
C MET A 121 3.51 21.93 -10.96
N VAL A 122 2.41 21.31 -10.51
CA VAL A 122 1.59 21.77 -9.37
C VAL A 122 2.06 21.15 -8.04
N GLY A 123 2.92 20.13 -8.10
CA GLY A 123 3.40 19.40 -6.93
C GLY A 123 2.47 18.25 -6.53
N PRO A 124 2.81 17.51 -5.47
CA PRO A 124 2.03 16.35 -5.04
C PRO A 124 0.61 16.75 -4.60
N LEU A 125 -0.39 15.97 -5.02
CA LEU A 125 -1.77 16.15 -4.56
C LEU A 125 -1.96 15.41 -3.25
N THR A 126 -2.47 16.08 -2.22
CA THR A 126 -2.84 15.45 -0.96
C THR A 126 -4.35 15.34 -0.84
N ARG A 127 -4.87 14.12 -0.66
CA ARG A 127 -6.29 13.83 -0.40
C ARG A 127 -6.43 13.22 0.98
N GLU A 128 -7.57 13.45 1.64
CA GLU A 128 -7.86 12.92 2.96
C GLU A 128 -9.20 12.18 2.95
N PHE A 129 -9.23 11.03 3.63
CA PHE A 129 -10.39 10.16 3.73
C PHE A 129 -10.60 9.74 5.18
N HIS A 130 -11.86 9.65 5.61
CA HIS A 130 -12.21 9.15 6.94
C HIS A 130 -12.52 7.65 6.90
N PHE A 131 -12.12 6.92 7.95
CA PHE A 131 -12.57 5.55 8.11
C PHE A 131 -13.99 5.50 8.69
N CYS A 132 -14.74 4.47 8.32
CA CYS A 132 -16.07 4.27 8.86
C CYS A 132 -16.04 3.93 10.36
N THR A 133 -16.89 4.56 11.16
CA THR A 133 -16.90 4.40 12.63
C THR A 133 -17.72 3.20 13.13
N SER A 134 -18.51 2.56 12.25
CA SER A 134 -19.39 1.43 12.61
C SER A 134 -19.20 0.24 11.66
N ALA A 135 -19.22 -0.98 12.19
CA ALA A 135 -19.10 -2.21 11.38
C ALA A 135 -20.31 -2.44 10.44
N THR A 136 -21.42 -1.71 10.64
CA THR A 136 -22.67 -1.83 9.88
C THR A 136 -22.82 -0.78 8.78
N SER A 137 -21.92 0.20 8.67
CA SER A 137 -22.00 1.22 7.62
C SER A 137 -21.58 0.66 6.26
N SER A 138 -22.35 0.96 5.21
CA SER A 138 -22.11 0.59 3.81
C SER A 138 -20.96 1.41 3.17
N GLY A 139 -19.82 1.48 3.84
CA GLY A 139 -18.66 2.22 3.38
C GLY A 139 -17.99 1.62 2.14
N GLU A 140 -17.13 2.40 1.52
CA GLU A 140 -16.43 2.03 0.28
C GLU A 140 -15.09 1.37 0.60
N VAL A 141 -14.66 0.46 -0.27
CA VAL A 141 -13.32 -0.13 -0.19
C VAL A 141 -12.39 0.75 -0.99
N PHE A 142 -11.30 1.20 -0.36
CA PHE A 142 -10.26 1.94 -1.04
C PHE A 142 -9.32 0.94 -1.74
N THR A 143 -9.16 1.07 -3.06
CA THR A 143 -8.38 0.12 -3.84
C THR A 143 -7.08 0.77 -4.30
N PHE A 144 -5.98 0.18 -3.84
CA PHE A 144 -4.69 0.40 -4.44
C PHE A 144 -4.43 -0.65 -5.51
N SER A 145 -3.78 -0.27 -6.60
CA SER A 145 -3.32 -1.21 -7.60
C SER A 145 -1.81 -1.26 -7.72
N VAL A 146 -1.28 -2.44 -8.01
CA VAL A 146 0.15 -2.70 -8.19
C VAL A 146 0.34 -3.52 -9.45
N HIS A 147 1.45 -3.30 -10.15
CA HIS A 147 1.78 -4.14 -11.29
C HIS A 147 1.95 -5.60 -10.84
N PRO A 148 1.44 -6.57 -11.62
CA PRO A 148 1.59 -7.97 -11.29
C PRO A 148 3.06 -8.39 -11.30
N ARG A 149 3.37 -9.43 -10.54
CA ARG A 149 4.70 -10.06 -10.54
C ARG A 149 5.04 -10.49 -11.98
N PRO A 150 6.21 -10.08 -12.52
CA PRO A 150 6.64 -10.54 -13.84
C PRO A 150 6.67 -12.07 -13.90
N GLN A 151 5.97 -12.67 -14.87
CA GLN A 151 6.09 -14.10 -15.11
C GLN A 151 7.49 -14.43 -15.64
N PRO A 152 8.13 -15.51 -15.16
CA PRO A 152 9.39 -15.95 -15.72
C PRO A 152 9.19 -16.30 -17.20
N THR A 153 9.95 -15.66 -18.08
CA THR A 153 9.90 -15.92 -19.52
C THR A 153 10.21 -17.40 -19.78
N PRO A 154 9.38 -18.15 -20.52
CA PRO A 154 9.66 -19.54 -20.82
C PRO A 154 11.01 -19.66 -21.52
N GLU A 155 11.87 -20.53 -20.98
CA GLU A 155 13.22 -20.76 -21.48
C GLU A 155 13.13 -21.25 -22.93
N LYS A 156 13.68 -20.50 -23.89
CA LYS A 156 13.65 -20.90 -25.30
C LYS A 156 14.38 -22.23 -25.44
N PRO A 157 13.79 -23.27 -26.08
CA PRO A 157 14.46 -24.55 -26.23
C PRO A 157 15.78 -24.37 -27.00
N ARG A 158 16.89 -24.72 -26.34
CA ARG A 158 18.23 -24.73 -26.94
C ARG A 158 18.22 -25.67 -28.15
N LYS A 159 18.33 -25.13 -29.36
CA LYS A 159 18.51 -25.93 -30.58
C LYS A 159 19.79 -26.76 -30.40
N ARG A 160 19.64 -28.09 -30.30
CA ARG A 160 20.77 -29.02 -30.35
C ARG A 160 21.48 -28.85 -31.69
N ALA A 161 22.73 -28.42 -31.68
CA ALA A 161 23.58 -28.44 -32.86
C ALA A 161 23.74 -29.91 -33.29
N ARG A 162 23.41 -30.23 -34.55
CA ARG A 162 23.76 -31.51 -35.16
C ARG A 162 25.28 -31.56 -35.28
N SER A 163 25.92 -32.52 -34.61
CA SER A 163 27.32 -32.83 -34.88
C SER A 163 27.39 -33.43 -36.30
N ARG A 164 28.35 -32.95 -37.08
CA ARG A 164 28.79 -33.56 -38.33
C ARG A 164 29.97 -34.47 -38.04
#